data_AF-A0A9P4UHP2-F1
#
_entry.id   AF-A0A9P4UHP2-F1
#
_cell.length_a   1.000
_cell.length_b   1.000
_cell.length_c   1.000
_cell.angle_alpha   90.00
_cell.angle_beta   90.00
_cell.angle_gamma   90.00
#
_symmetry.space_group_name_H-M   'P 1'
#
loop_
_entity.id
_entity.type
_entity.pdbx_description
1 polymer ?
#
loop_
_entity_poly.entity_id
_entity_poly.type
_entity_poly.pdbx_seq_one_letter_code
_entity_poly.pdbx_strand_id
1 'polypeptide(L)'
;MDIGNAEDVQWMKQARSRGCNNLRNETRSSHAGPLEHEDAGEPLPPRPVSTREGRSRNRGISPECPASHTSTPGVDEGQTQASTLSSTGSGRTDIADRSEAQSPHPKQPEEVLTLWAKCVFQYGFEANFGLLLGRYGCPFVDDPNSELNVPLLELVKRLDVENRLEEPWTPVSMTASGLEVPTMNSVMEDQSSCPSIRSPTVIEKCLDRAILAFTARWFALALRTTGLDESVTSSWRSSRSDMVVLLNQVSYRSVLALYLFAQTPVPAGVHEEEELAGINGPVCMHTALMHIQKLRQRCDPVKKGQLNITQPFLDLESRAYWAAVMWDTADAMSSDMRTLLTSGLNGACSEPAWRLSKAFLVGSFGTATEDWCANGFEVTDEGASRIIGAASVCQTLMWKNITSLKEALREGVDEETVLWVWGSLQETLGMFRKSNRPLLGACERRLHFLSRGNRFGWFQITLQYCIGMMILFEALQVAKRSDLVQQLLDVRKEVEHESFAILKFGTDHVYDMPTQDFIGSEGASISATQSMKLSFMALYAFPHLVVTLAQMMCRVAVQKRRAEELDGAGFAHLSSIVMGSLEQLPKSSRVTRAAMRDLDAVVGEAML
;
A
#
# COMPACT_ATOMS: atom_id res chain seq x y z
N MET A 1 20.06 -25.74 8.27
CA MET A 1 20.76 -25.71 6.97
C MET A 1 21.62 -24.47 6.97
N ASP A 2 22.92 -24.65 7.19
CA ASP A 2 23.92 -23.58 7.18
C ASP A 2 24.16 -23.10 5.75
N ILE A 3 23.71 -21.89 5.42
CA ILE A 3 24.16 -21.14 4.25
C ILE A 3 24.37 -19.68 4.68
N GLY A 4 25.42 -19.44 5.46
CA GLY A 4 26.03 -18.12 5.59
C GLY A 4 27.13 -18.02 4.53
N ASN A 5 26.81 -17.50 3.35
CA ASN A 5 27.75 -17.45 2.24
C ASN A 5 28.73 -16.28 2.45
N ALA A 6 30.04 -16.55 2.38
CA ALA A 6 31.12 -15.57 2.60
C ALA A 6 31.08 -14.37 1.62
N GLU A 7 30.30 -14.47 0.55
CA GLU A 7 30.09 -13.43 -0.46
C GLU A 7 29.22 -12.25 0.04
N ASP A 8 28.33 -12.46 1.01
CA ASP A 8 27.54 -11.38 1.65
C ASP A 8 28.44 -10.39 2.39
N VAL A 9 29.60 -10.86 2.88
CA VAL A 9 30.60 -10.05 3.58
C VAL A 9 31.37 -9.13 2.61
N GLN A 10 31.50 -9.54 1.34
CA GLN A 10 32.22 -8.76 0.33
C GLN A 10 31.37 -7.62 -0.23
N TRP A 11 30.07 -7.86 -0.45
CA TRP A 11 29.12 -6.79 -0.77
C TRP A 11 28.97 -5.81 0.42
N MET A 12 28.98 -6.28 1.67
CA MET A 12 28.97 -5.41 2.87
C MET A 12 30.21 -4.49 2.96
N LYS A 13 31.38 -4.94 2.50
CA LYS A 13 32.59 -4.10 2.43
C LYS A 13 32.48 -3.02 1.35
N GLN A 14 31.84 -3.32 0.22
CA GLN A 14 31.58 -2.32 -0.82
C GLN A 14 30.54 -1.28 -0.39
N ALA A 15 29.44 -1.69 0.25
CA ALA A 15 28.43 -0.77 0.79
C ALA A 15 29.00 0.15 1.90
N ARG A 16 29.83 -0.38 2.81
CA ARG A 16 30.55 0.44 3.81
C ARG A 16 31.56 1.40 3.18
N SER A 17 32.25 1.00 2.12
CA SER A 17 33.20 1.90 1.42
C SER A 17 32.49 3.05 0.70
N ARG A 18 31.26 2.82 0.20
CA ARG A 18 30.45 3.82 -0.50
C ARG A 18 29.87 4.87 0.46
N GLY A 19 29.38 4.44 1.63
CA GLY A 19 28.94 5.36 2.69
C GLY A 19 30.05 6.26 3.25
N CYS A 20 31.28 5.74 3.40
CA CYS A 20 32.41 6.55 3.89
C CYS A 20 33.01 7.50 2.85
N ASN A 21 32.90 7.19 1.55
CA ASN A 21 33.49 8.02 0.50
C ASN A 21 32.65 9.27 0.16
N ASN A 22 31.32 9.20 0.33
CA ASN A 22 30.46 10.37 0.11
C ASN A 22 30.60 11.42 1.23
N LEU A 23 30.80 11.00 2.48
CA LEU A 23 31.12 11.90 3.61
C LEU A 23 32.44 12.68 3.42
N ARG A 24 33.37 12.15 2.62
CA ARG A 24 34.68 12.76 2.35
C ARG A 24 34.69 13.71 1.15
N ASN A 25 33.71 13.59 0.26
CA ASN A 25 33.59 14.44 -0.93
C ASN A 25 32.71 15.68 -0.68
N GLU A 26 31.73 15.60 0.24
CA GLU A 26 30.97 16.79 0.67
C GLU A 26 31.78 17.76 1.54
N THR A 27 32.85 17.30 2.19
CA THR A 27 33.78 18.15 2.97
C THR A 27 34.92 18.75 2.15
N ARG A 28 34.98 18.53 0.82
CA ARG A 28 36.08 19.00 -0.05
C ARG A 28 35.70 20.01 -1.12
N SER A 29 34.43 20.43 -1.20
CA SER A 29 33.96 21.42 -2.17
C SER A 29 33.57 22.77 -1.53
N SER A 30 34.44 23.32 -0.68
CA SER A 30 34.40 24.73 -0.31
C SER A 30 35.74 25.16 0.31
N HIS A 31 36.65 25.66 -0.54
CA HIS A 31 37.47 26.86 -0.31
C HIS A 31 38.75 26.87 -1.16
N ALA A 32 38.82 27.88 -2.03
CA ALA A 32 40.05 28.52 -2.49
C ALA A 32 39.86 30.02 -2.19
N GLY A 33 40.56 30.58 -1.21
CA GLY A 33 41.68 31.51 -1.44
C GLY A 33 41.74 32.58 -0.33
N PRO A 34 42.90 33.27 -0.16
CA PRO A 34 43.55 33.45 1.15
C PRO A 34 43.76 34.93 1.59
N LEU A 35 44.51 35.12 2.71
CA LEU A 35 45.08 36.35 3.33
C LEU A 35 44.35 36.77 4.62
N GLU A 36 44.93 37.26 5.73
CA GLU A 36 46.27 37.32 6.33
C GLU A 36 46.08 37.92 7.75
N HIS A 37 47.04 37.70 8.66
CA HIS A 37 47.31 38.40 9.94
C HIS A 37 46.43 38.23 11.21
N GLU A 38 47.09 37.60 12.20
CA GLU A 38 47.31 37.98 13.62
C GLU A 38 46.33 38.96 14.31
N ASP A 39 45.77 38.60 15.48
CA ASP A 39 46.41 38.87 16.79
C ASP A 39 45.58 38.26 17.96
N ALA A 40 46.24 38.13 19.11
CA ALA A 40 45.87 37.37 20.31
C ALA A 40 44.76 37.97 21.21
N GLY A 41 44.16 37.12 22.05
CA GLY A 41 43.37 37.58 23.22
C GLY A 41 42.45 36.52 23.82
N GLU A 42 42.98 35.72 24.74
CA GLU A 42 42.24 34.78 25.61
C GLU A 42 41.65 35.51 26.86
N PRO A 43 40.94 34.85 27.80
CA PRO A 43 39.48 34.94 27.97
C PRO A 43 39.08 35.60 29.32
N LEU A 44 37.78 35.77 29.59
CA LEU A 44 37.16 35.55 30.92
C LEU A 44 35.61 35.70 30.89
N PRO A 45 34.84 34.97 31.76
CA PRO A 45 33.38 34.91 31.79
C PRO A 45 32.79 35.63 33.04
N PRO A 46 31.60 35.25 33.55
CA PRO A 46 30.27 35.76 33.20
C PRO A 46 29.63 36.54 34.36
N ARG A 47 28.55 37.31 34.12
CA ARG A 47 27.63 37.69 35.21
C ARG A 47 26.16 37.83 34.79
N PRO A 48 25.23 37.61 35.74
CA PRO A 48 23.83 37.23 35.52
C PRO A 48 22.87 38.40 35.87
N VAL A 49 21.60 38.06 36.16
CA VAL A 49 20.47 38.87 36.71
C VAL A 49 19.44 39.22 35.64
N SER A 50 18.13 39.23 35.86
CA SER A 50 17.16 38.51 36.71
C SER A 50 15.79 39.03 36.26
N THR A 51 14.75 38.19 36.37
CA THR A 51 13.36 38.51 36.74
C THR A 51 12.78 39.88 36.40
N ARG A 52 11.64 39.90 35.68
CA ARG A 52 10.50 40.70 36.13
C ARG A 52 9.15 40.14 35.66
N GLU A 53 8.35 39.76 36.65
CA GLU A 53 6.90 39.60 36.57
C GLU A 53 6.21 40.93 36.26
N GLY A 54 5.07 40.86 35.58
CA GLY A 54 4.20 42.01 35.31
C GLY A 54 2.78 41.57 34.97
N ARG A 55 2.03 41.23 36.01
CA ARG A 55 0.59 40.89 36.00
C ARG A 55 -0.22 42.20 36.04
N SER A 56 -1.18 42.42 35.14
CA SER A 56 -2.36 43.26 35.43
C SER A 56 -3.58 42.86 34.60
N ARG A 57 -4.69 42.67 35.33
CA ARG A 57 -6.11 42.59 34.92
C ARG A 57 -6.51 43.93 34.23
N ASN A 58 -7.61 44.14 33.49
CA ASN A 58 -9.01 43.71 33.65
C ASN A 58 -9.91 44.41 32.59
N ARG A 59 -11.14 43.89 32.38
CA ARG A 59 -12.35 44.46 31.70
C ARG A 59 -12.30 44.52 30.16
N GLY A 60 -13.24 44.00 29.39
CA GLY A 60 -14.65 43.67 29.62
C GLY A 60 -15.51 44.55 28.70
N ILE A 61 -16.35 43.94 27.85
CA ILE A 61 -17.62 44.42 27.25
C ILE A 61 -17.96 43.53 26.02
N SER A 62 -19.11 42.84 26.08
CA SER A 62 -19.88 42.29 24.95
C SER A 62 -20.87 43.33 24.42
N PRO A 63 -21.40 43.17 23.20
CA PRO A 63 -22.86 42.97 23.06
C PRO A 63 -23.23 42.00 21.89
N GLU A 64 -24.15 41.06 22.11
CA GLU A 64 -25.59 41.02 21.73
C GLU A 64 -25.92 40.59 20.28
N CYS A 65 -26.78 39.57 20.20
CA CYS A 65 -27.51 39.09 19.02
C CYS A 65 -28.72 40.00 18.69
N PRO A 66 -29.39 39.76 17.55
CA PRO A 66 -30.85 39.64 17.60
C PRO A 66 -31.41 38.44 16.84
N ALA A 67 -32.64 38.07 17.22
CA ALA A 67 -33.39 36.89 16.80
C ALA A 67 -34.45 37.18 15.72
N SER A 68 -34.85 36.09 15.05
CA SER A 68 -36.22 35.70 14.63
C SER A 68 -37.05 36.58 13.69
N HIS A 69 -37.46 35.99 12.55
CA HIS A 69 -38.80 36.18 11.98
C HIS A 69 -39.36 34.85 11.42
N THR A 70 -40.52 34.48 11.95
CA THR A 70 -41.45 33.41 11.58
C THR A 70 -42.53 33.99 10.68
N SER A 71 -42.90 33.32 9.57
CA SER A 71 -44.19 33.50 8.88
C SER A 71 -44.53 32.32 7.93
N THR A 72 -45.47 31.48 8.33
CA THR A 72 -46.51 30.82 7.50
C THR A 72 -47.85 31.51 7.88
N PRO A 73 -48.99 31.44 7.14
CA PRO A 73 -49.58 30.24 6.48
C PRO A 73 -50.49 30.50 5.22
N GLY A 74 -51.17 29.44 4.75
CA GLY A 74 -52.40 29.49 3.93
C GLY A 74 -52.27 28.76 2.58
N VAL A 75 -52.64 27.48 2.45
CA VAL A 75 -53.99 26.93 2.18
C VAL A 75 -54.56 27.40 0.83
N ASP A 76 -54.65 26.48 -0.14
CA ASP A 76 -55.88 26.34 -0.91
C ASP A 76 -56.07 24.92 -1.46
N GLU A 77 -57.29 24.43 -1.27
CA GLU A 77 -57.80 23.12 -1.65
C GLU A 77 -58.26 23.12 -3.11
N GLY A 78 -58.25 21.94 -3.75
CA GLY A 78 -58.78 21.78 -5.10
C GLY A 78 -58.82 20.32 -5.54
N GLN A 79 -59.82 19.60 -5.01
CA GLN A 79 -60.34 18.32 -5.50
C GLN A 79 -60.59 18.40 -7.03
N THR A 80 -60.65 17.34 -7.86
CA THR A 80 -61.42 16.10 -7.72
C THR A 80 -61.20 15.21 -8.95
N GLN A 81 -61.51 13.92 -8.77
CA GLN A 81 -62.10 12.98 -9.74
C GLN A 81 -61.20 12.10 -10.62
N ALA A 82 -61.13 10.85 -10.17
CA ALA A 82 -60.95 9.63 -10.95
C ALA A 82 -62.13 9.37 -11.90
N SER A 83 -61.89 8.63 -12.98
CA SER A 83 -62.87 7.73 -13.60
C SER A 83 -62.18 6.66 -14.44
N THR A 84 -62.68 5.45 -14.25
CA THR A 84 -62.26 4.12 -14.70
C THR A 84 -62.93 3.76 -16.03
N LEU A 85 -62.39 2.71 -16.71
CA LEU A 85 -63.07 1.66 -17.52
C LEU A 85 -62.71 1.54 -19.03
N SER A 86 -61.95 0.48 -19.30
CA SER A 86 -62.17 -0.61 -20.28
C SER A 86 -63.22 -0.47 -21.39
N SER A 87 -62.88 -0.85 -22.64
CA SER A 87 -63.09 -2.21 -23.17
C SER A 87 -63.04 -2.30 -24.72
N THR A 88 -62.45 -3.41 -25.19
CA THR A 88 -62.80 -4.29 -26.34
C THR A 88 -62.75 -3.85 -27.82
N GLY A 89 -62.15 -4.73 -28.65
CA GLY A 89 -62.54 -5.04 -30.04
C GLY A 89 -61.40 -4.94 -31.07
N SER A 90 -60.64 -6.01 -31.33
CA SER A 90 -60.82 -7.00 -32.42
C SER A 90 -60.49 -6.50 -33.85
N GLY A 91 -59.49 -7.11 -34.50
CA GLY A 91 -59.21 -6.94 -35.94
C GLY A 91 -57.92 -7.64 -36.36
N ARG A 92 -58.01 -8.53 -37.35
CA ARG A 92 -57.02 -9.53 -37.80
C ARG A 92 -56.17 -9.00 -38.96
N THR A 93 -55.01 -9.67 -39.15
CA THR A 93 -54.19 -9.86 -40.38
C THR A 93 -53.50 -8.65 -41.02
N ASP A 94 -52.15 -8.66 -41.06
CA ASP A 94 -51.42 -8.98 -42.29
C ASP A 94 -49.91 -9.20 -42.06
N ILE A 95 -49.39 -10.17 -42.81
CA ILE A 95 -48.01 -10.63 -42.89
C ILE A 95 -47.30 -9.78 -43.95
N ALA A 96 -46.18 -9.13 -43.59
CA ALA A 96 -45.17 -8.72 -44.57
C ALA A 96 -43.79 -8.55 -43.90
N ASP A 97 -42.83 -9.27 -44.47
CA ASP A 97 -41.37 -9.22 -44.33
C ASP A 97 -40.76 -8.08 -43.50
N ARG A 98 -40.06 -8.45 -42.42
CA ARG A 98 -39.00 -7.63 -41.83
C ARG A 98 -37.66 -8.34 -42.01
N SER A 99 -36.90 -7.81 -42.97
CA SER A 99 -35.45 -7.90 -43.05
C SER A 99 -34.82 -7.73 -41.65
N GLU A 100 -34.03 -8.71 -41.24
CA GLU A 100 -33.19 -8.68 -40.05
C GLU A 100 -32.13 -7.58 -40.18
N ALA A 101 -32.49 -6.36 -39.78
CA ALA A 101 -31.52 -5.36 -39.39
C ALA A 101 -30.96 -5.76 -38.02
N GLN A 102 -29.76 -6.36 -38.00
CA GLN A 102 -28.96 -6.51 -36.79
C GLN A 102 -28.76 -5.13 -36.16
N SER A 103 -29.44 -4.91 -35.04
CA SER A 103 -29.21 -3.78 -34.15
C SER A 103 -27.80 -3.90 -33.55
N PRO A 104 -26.98 -2.84 -33.52
CA PRO A 104 -25.71 -2.87 -32.80
C PRO A 104 -26.01 -2.89 -31.30
N HIS A 105 -25.77 -4.04 -30.66
CA HIS A 105 -25.73 -4.12 -29.19
C HIS A 105 -24.69 -3.12 -28.64
N PRO A 106 -25.00 -2.38 -27.55
CA PRO A 106 -24.06 -1.41 -26.99
C PRO A 106 -22.94 -2.15 -26.26
N LYS A 107 -21.77 -2.24 -26.89
CA LYS A 107 -20.51 -2.74 -26.27
C LYS A 107 -19.88 -1.76 -25.26
N GLN A 108 -20.57 -0.66 -24.93
CA GLN A 108 -20.02 0.45 -24.14
C GLN A 108 -19.81 0.23 -22.63
N PRO A 109 -20.47 -0.70 -21.89
CA PRO A 109 -20.27 -0.77 -20.44
C PRO A 109 -18.90 -1.37 -20.03
N GLU A 110 -18.32 -2.27 -20.82
CA GLU A 110 -17.07 -2.96 -20.46
C GLU A 110 -15.82 -2.10 -20.68
N GLU A 111 -15.80 -1.31 -21.75
CA GLU A 111 -14.71 -0.36 -22.04
C GLU A 111 -14.64 0.75 -20.99
N VAL A 112 -15.80 1.26 -20.56
CA VAL A 112 -15.91 2.24 -19.48
C VAL A 112 -15.38 1.64 -18.17
N LEU A 113 -15.83 0.45 -17.78
CA LEU A 113 -15.34 -0.24 -16.58
C LEU A 113 -13.83 -0.46 -16.59
N THR A 114 -13.26 -0.80 -17.75
CA THR A 114 -11.82 -1.01 -17.92
C THR A 114 -11.02 0.29 -17.77
N LEU A 115 -11.53 1.39 -18.33
CA LEU A 115 -10.93 2.72 -18.17
C LEU A 115 -10.94 3.16 -16.71
N TRP A 116 -12.08 2.96 -16.05
CA TRP A 116 -12.26 3.23 -14.63
C TRP A 116 -11.32 2.42 -13.74
N ALA A 117 -11.21 1.12 -14.01
CA ALA A 117 -10.28 0.23 -13.33
C ALA A 117 -8.84 0.76 -13.40
N LYS A 118 -8.40 1.19 -14.59
CA LYS A 118 -7.07 1.79 -14.76
C LYS A 118 -6.87 3.06 -13.95
N CYS A 119 -7.85 3.97 -13.94
CA CYS A 119 -7.78 5.19 -13.12
C CYS A 119 -7.68 4.86 -11.62
N VAL A 120 -8.53 3.97 -11.12
CA VAL A 120 -8.52 3.58 -9.70
C VAL A 120 -7.21 2.90 -9.33
N PHE A 121 -6.69 2.04 -10.21
CA PHE A 121 -5.41 1.40 -10.01
C PHE A 121 -4.26 2.42 -9.94
N GLN A 122 -4.18 3.34 -10.91
CA GLN A 122 -3.11 4.33 -11.00
C GLN A 122 -3.12 5.30 -9.81
N TYR A 123 -4.28 5.86 -9.48
CA TYR A 123 -4.41 6.88 -8.44
C TYR A 123 -4.53 6.32 -7.03
N GLY A 124 -5.09 5.11 -6.86
CA GLY A 124 -5.28 4.47 -5.57
C GLY A 124 -4.13 3.54 -5.19
N PHE A 125 -3.74 2.64 -6.08
CA PHE A 125 -2.72 1.65 -5.78
C PHE A 125 -1.32 2.13 -6.18
N GLU A 126 -1.09 2.49 -7.44
CA GLU A 126 0.27 2.77 -7.95
C GLU A 126 0.88 4.02 -7.35
N ALA A 127 0.13 5.12 -7.27
CA ALA A 127 0.66 6.38 -6.75
C ALA A 127 1.24 6.22 -5.33
N ASN A 128 0.61 5.37 -4.51
CA ASN A 128 0.98 5.15 -3.13
C ASN A 128 2.09 4.11 -2.99
N PHE A 129 1.96 2.96 -3.67
CA PHE A 129 3.04 1.97 -3.70
C PHE A 129 4.33 2.50 -4.30
N GLY A 130 4.22 3.32 -5.35
CA GLY A 130 5.38 3.87 -6.01
C GLY A 130 6.15 4.88 -5.16
N LEU A 131 5.50 5.57 -4.22
CA LEU A 131 6.20 6.37 -3.20
C LEU A 131 7.04 5.48 -2.27
N LEU A 132 6.51 4.32 -1.87
CA LEU A 132 7.22 3.36 -1.02
C LEU A 132 8.36 2.63 -1.75
N LEU A 133 8.29 2.58 -3.08
CA LEU A 133 9.34 2.04 -3.94
C LEU A 133 10.26 3.12 -4.51
N GLY A 134 10.03 4.39 -4.18
CA GLY A 134 10.79 5.54 -4.67
C GLY A 134 12.10 5.76 -3.91
N ARG A 135 12.76 6.89 -4.19
CA ARG A 135 14.06 7.28 -3.63
C ARG A 135 14.19 7.05 -2.12
N TYR A 136 13.16 7.41 -1.35
CA TYR A 136 13.22 7.39 0.11
C TYR A 136 12.61 6.13 0.75
N GLY A 137 11.97 5.26 -0.03
CA GLY A 137 11.23 4.10 0.47
C GLY A 137 11.92 2.76 0.25
N CYS A 138 12.96 2.69 -0.61
CA CYS A 138 13.72 1.47 -0.87
C CYS A 138 15.10 1.52 -0.19
N PRO A 139 15.37 0.70 0.84
CA PRO A 139 16.65 0.71 1.56
C PRO A 139 17.79 0.02 0.77
N PHE A 140 17.50 -0.53 -0.41
CA PHE A 140 18.47 -1.27 -1.23
C PHE A 140 19.10 -0.40 -2.32
N VAL A 141 18.56 0.79 -2.58
CA VAL A 141 19.03 1.71 -3.62
C VAL A 141 19.45 3.02 -2.96
N ASP A 142 20.72 3.37 -3.15
CA ASP A 142 21.31 4.62 -2.64
C ASP A 142 21.75 5.48 -3.83
N ASP A 143 20.75 5.98 -4.57
CA ASP A 143 20.94 6.90 -5.69
C ASP A 143 20.15 8.20 -5.44
N PRO A 144 20.84 9.33 -5.18
CA PRO A 144 20.19 10.62 -4.95
C PRO A 144 19.47 11.15 -6.18
N ASN A 145 19.77 10.64 -7.39
CA ASN A 145 19.11 11.04 -8.62
C ASN A 145 17.89 10.16 -8.94
N SER A 146 17.61 9.11 -8.16
CA SER A 146 16.53 8.18 -8.47
C SER A 146 15.16 8.85 -8.37
N GLU A 147 14.18 8.32 -9.09
CA GLU A 147 12.80 8.82 -9.09
C GLU A 147 12.18 8.85 -7.67
N LEU A 148 11.47 9.92 -7.33
CA LEU A 148 10.76 10.04 -6.04
C LEU A 148 9.61 9.06 -5.91
N ASN A 149 9.00 8.68 -7.04
CA ASN A 149 7.90 7.75 -7.13
C ASN A 149 8.19 6.80 -8.30
N VAL A 150 8.17 5.48 -8.05
CA VAL A 150 8.40 4.44 -9.05
C VAL A 150 7.14 3.57 -9.16
N PRO A 151 6.22 3.85 -10.12
CA PRO A 151 4.99 3.09 -10.28
C PRO A 151 5.27 1.61 -10.57
N LEU A 152 4.50 0.72 -9.92
CA LEU A 152 4.78 -0.71 -9.96
C LEU A 152 4.55 -1.33 -11.35
N LEU A 153 3.53 -0.90 -12.09
CA LEU A 153 3.30 -1.39 -13.45
C LEU A 153 4.43 -0.99 -14.39
N GLU A 154 4.94 0.23 -14.25
CA GLU A 154 6.08 0.70 -15.05
C GLU A 154 7.37 -0.03 -14.67
N LEU A 155 7.59 -0.26 -13.37
CA LEU A 155 8.72 -1.03 -12.85
C LEU A 155 8.78 -2.43 -13.47
N VAL A 156 7.68 -3.20 -13.41
CA VAL A 156 7.66 -4.56 -13.96
C VAL A 156 7.72 -4.57 -15.49
N LYS A 157 7.22 -3.52 -16.15
CA LYS A 157 7.31 -3.38 -17.60
C LYS A 157 8.75 -3.18 -18.07
N ARG A 158 9.47 -2.25 -17.45
CA ARG A 158 10.89 -1.96 -17.72
C ARG A 158 11.75 -3.20 -17.48
N LEU A 159 11.58 -3.84 -16.33
CA LEU A 159 12.35 -5.04 -15.96
C LEU A 159 12.17 -6.20 -16.94
N ASP A 160 10.94 -6.51 -17.35
CA ASP A 160 10.71 -7.59 -18.32
C ASP A 160 11.21 -7.27 -19.74
N VAL A 161 11.22 -6.00 -20.15
CA VAL A 161 11.79 -5.60 -21.46
C VAL A 161 13.29 -5.82 -21.44
N GLU A 162 13.97 -5.37 -20.38
CA GLU A 162 15.41 -5.54 -20.21
C GLU A 162 15.78 -7.03 -20.03
N ASN A 163 15.01 -7.79 -19.26
CA ASN A 163 15.21 -9.22 -19.04
C ASN A 163 15.00 -10.07 -20.32
N ARG A 164 14.17 -9.62 -21.27
CA ARG A 164 14.00 -10.29 -22.59
C ARG A 164 15.16 -10.04 -23.54
N LEU A 165 15.86 -8.93 -23.40
CA LEU A 165 17.07 -8.65 -24.19
C LEU A 165 18.26 -9.52 -23.75
N GLU A 166 18.11 -10.23 -22.63
CA GLU A 166 19.13 -11.08 -22.02
C GLU A 166 18.84 -12.59 -22.13
N GLU A 167 17.77 -13.01 -22.83
CA GLU A 167 17.66 -14.43 -23.21
C GLU A 167 18.86 -14.78 -24.11
N PRO A 168 19.74 -15.71 -23.68
CA PRO A 168 20.88 -16.10 -24.49
C PRO A 168 20.35 -16.66 -25.79
N TRP A 169 20.94 -16.21 -26.90
CA TRP A 169 21.03 -16.97 -28.13
C TRP A 169 21.05 -18.46 -27.80
N THR A 170 20.01 -19.18 -28.20
CA THR A 170 20.01 -20.63 -28.14
C THR A 170 21.35 -21.10 -28.72
N PRO A 171 22.09 -22.00 -28.05
CA PRO A 171 23.28 -22.55 -28.66
C PRO A 171 22.78 -23.23 -29.93
N VAL A 172 23.21 -22.70 -31.08
CA VAL A 172 23.03 -23.38 -32.36
C VAL A 172 23.52 -24.80 -32.11
N SER A 173 22.58 -25.74 -32.11
CA SER A 173 22.89 -27.16 -32.03
C SER A 173 23.90 -27.39 -33.14
N MET A 174 25.14 -27.74 -32.78
CA MET A 174 26.09 -28.26 -33.74
C MET A 174 25.50 -29.55 -34.28
N THR A 175 24.68 -29.45 -35.33
CA THR A 175 24.42 -30.59 -36.17
C THR A 175 25.75 -30.95 -36.80
N ALA A 176 26.22 -32.15 -36.48
CA ALA A 176 27.38 -32.77 -37.09
C ALA A 176 27.08 -33.12 -38.55
N SER A 177 26.92 -32.10 -39.39
CA SER A 177 26.84 -32.17 -40.84
C SER A 177 27.27 -30.81 -41.38
N GLY A 178 28.45 -30.77 -42.02
CA GLY A 178 28.99 -29.54 -42.60
C GLY A 178 28.17 -29.00 -43.79
N LEU A 179 28.51 -27.76 -44.15
CA LEU A 179 27.93 -26.85 -45.18
C LEU A 179 26.59 -26.21 -44.74
N GLU A 180 26.38 -24.90 -44.70
CA GLU A 180 26.99 -23.74 -45.38
C GLU A 180 27.00 -22.50 -44.44
N VAL A 181 27.90 -21.54 -44.70
CA VAL A 181 27.98 -20.23 -44.01
C VAL A 181 27.02 -19.25 -44.69
N PRO A 182 26.03 -18.64 -44.00
CA PRO A 182 25.36 -17.46 -44.52
C PRO A 182 26.19 -16.22 -44.18
N THR A 183 26.69 -15.57 -45.21
CA THR A 183 27.45 -14.32 -45.19
C THR A 183 26.69 -13.23 -44.41
N MET A 184 27.38 -12.58 -43.46
CA MET A 184 26.99 -11.29 -42.87
C MET A 184 26.74 -10.29 -44.00
N ASN A 185 25.47 -10.08 -44.40
CA ASN A 185 25.03 -8.91 -45.18
C ASN A 185 23.50 -8.73 -45.23
N SER A 186 22.69 -9.38 -44.40
CA SER A 186 21.22 -9.19 -44.39
C SER A 186 20.65 -8.60 -43.08
N VAL A 187 21.45 -7.90 -42.28
CA VAL A 187 21.00 -7.25 -41.01
C VAL A 187 20.96 -5.72 -41.12
N MET A 188 20.97 -5.18 -42.34
CA MET A 188 20.73 -3.74 -42.57
C MET A 188 19.66 -3.55 -43.63
N GLU A 189 18.42 -3.87 -43.29
CA GLU A 189 17.22 -3.31 -43.93
C GLU A 189 15.96 -3.84 -43.20
N ASP A 190 15.74 -3.37 -41.97
CA ASP A 190 14.37 -3.30 -41.42
C ASP A 190 14.24 -2.27 -40.27
N GLN A 191 14.95 -1.14 -40.38
CA GLN A 191 14.84 0.00 -39.45
C GLN A 191 13.74 1.01 -39.86
N SER A 192 12.74 0.60 -40.65
CA SER A 192 11.68 1.51 -41.12
C SER A 192 10.25 1.06 -40.81
N SER A 193 10.04 0.19 -39.84
CA SER A 193 8.69 -0.12 -39.35
C SER A 193 8.42 0.62 -38.03
N CYS A 194 7.51 1.60 -38.10
CA CYS A 194 6.85 2.21 -36.94
C CYS A 194 6.45 1.14 -35.89
N PRO A 195 6.39 1.47 -34.59
CA PRO A 195 5.86 0.58 -33.57
C PRO A 195 4.33 0.50 -33.67
N SER A 196 3.81 -0.07 -34.76
CA SER A 196 2.37 -0.30 -34.93
C SER A 196 1.98 -1.63 -34.27
N ILE A 197 1.26 -1.52 -33.15
CA ILE A 197 0.24 -2.46 -32.65
C ILE A 197 0.62 -3.94 -32.77
N ARG A 198 1.54 -4.41 -31.91
CA ARG A 198 1.60 -5.85 -31.59
C ARG A 198 0.41 -6.20 -30.70
N SER A 199 -0.25 -7.32 -30.98
CA SER A 199 -1.31 -7.82 -30.09
C SER A 199 -0.73 -8.06 -28.69
N PRO A 200 -1.43 -7.67 -27.61
CA PRO A 200 -0.90 -7.79 -26.27
C PRO A 200 -0.60 -9.25 -25.97
N THR A 201 0.57 -9.49 -25.38
CA THR A 201 1.01 -10.82 -24.98
C THR A 201 0.01 -11.44 -24.00
N VAL A 202 -0.01 -12.77 -23.90
CA VAL A 202 -0.93 -13.47 -22.98
C VAL A 202 -0.75 -12.96 -21.54
N ILE A 203 0.49 -12.70 -21.11
CA ILE A 203 0.82 -12.18 -19.78
C ILE A 203 0.22 -10.78 -19.56
N GLU A 204 0.28 -9.89 -20.56
CA GLU A 204 -0.32 -8.56 -20.48
C GLU A 204 -1.84 -8.63 -20.33
N LYS A 205 -2.50 -9.51 -21.09
CA LYS A 205 -3.96 -9.72 -20.97
C LYS A 205 -4.35 -10.26 -19.59
N CYS A 206 -3.58 -11.21 -19.05
CA CYS A 206 -3.83 -11.74 -17.71
C CYS A 206 -3.60 -10.66 -16.63
N LEU A 207 -2.57 -9.82 -16.78
CA LEU A 207 -2.30 -8.71 -15.87
C LEU A 207 -3.41 -7.65 -15.92
N ASP A 208 -3.87 -7.26 -17.11
CA ASP A 208 -4.99 -6.31 -17.25
C ASP A 208 -6.27 -6.84 -16.58
N ARG A 209 -6.56 -8.14 -16.73
CA ARG A 209 -7.69 -8.79 -16.05
C ARG A 209 -7.50 -8.90 -14.53
N ALA A 210 -6.28 -9.14 -14.06
CA ALA A 210 -5.98 -9.11 -12.63
C ALA A 210 -6.16 -7.71 -12.04
N ILE A 211 -5.74 -6.66 -12.75
CA ILE A 211 -6.01 -5.26 -12.39
C ILE A 211 -7.51 -4.99 -12.37
N LEU A 212 -8.25 -5.46 -13.39
CA LEU A 212 -9.71 -5.31 -13.45
C LEU A 212 -10.40 -5.99 -12.26
N ALA A 213 -10.06 -7.25 -11.96
CA ALA A 213 -10.63 -7.98 -10.83
C ALA A 213 -10.26 -7.34 -9.49
N PHE A 214 -9.00 -6.93 -9.33
CA PHE A 214 -8.52 -6.21 -8.16
C PHE A 214 -9.31 -4.91 -7.96
N THR A 215 -9.58 -4.18 -9.04
CA THR A 215 -10.26 -2.88 -8.98
C THR A 215 -11.78 -2.94 -9.00
N ALA A 216 -12.37 -4.07 -9.39
CA ALA A 216 -13.82 -4.25 -9.44
C ALA A 216 -14.50 -3.99 -8.09
N ARG A 217 -13.75 -4.14 -6.99
CA ARG A 217 -14.19 -3.82 -5.63
C ARG A 217 -14.67 -2.36 -5.46
N TRP A 218 -14.20 -1.44 -6.31
CA TRP A 218 -14.58 -0.02 -6.30
C TRP A 218 -15.75 0.31 -7.26
N PHE A 219 -16.23 -0.62 -8.08
CA PHE A 219 -17.27 -0.32 -9.08
C PHE A 219 -18.58 0.14 -8.46
N ALA A 220 -19.03 -0.49 -7.37
CA ALA A 220 -20.26 -0.08 -6.67
C ALA A 220 -20.16 1.34 -6.07
N LEU A 221 -18.95 1.74 -5.65
CA LEU A 221 -18.68 3.09 -5.14
C LEU A 221 -18.59 4.11 -6.29
N ALA A 222 -18.07 3.69 -7.45
CA ALA A 222 -17.80 4.56 -8.61
C ALA A 222 -19.09 4.88 -9.38
N LEU A 223 -19.83 3.83 -9.71
CA LEU A 223 -20.99 3.92 -10.57
C LEU A 223 -22.28 4.24 -9.80
N ARG A 224 -22.22 4.20 -8.45
CA ARG A 224 -23.40 4.37 -7.57
C ARG A 224 -24.57 3.46 -7.95
N THR A 225 -24.27 2.32 -8.57
CA THR A 225 -25.25 1.33 -9.01
C THR A 225 -25.23 0.13 -8.07
N THR A 226 -26.43 -0.32 -7.70
CA THR A 226 -26.63 -1.59 -7.01
C THR A 226 -26.67 -2.72 -8.04
N GLY A 227 -26.24 -3.93 -7.66
CA GLY A 227 -26.29 -5.10 -8.54
C GLY A 227 -25.04 -5.41 -9.37
N LEU A 228 -23.90 -4.75 -9.10
CA LEU A 228 -22.61 -5.07 -9.74
C LEU A 228 -21.92 -6.33 -9.19
N ASP A 229 -22.52 -7.01 -8.21
CA ASP A 229 -21.97 -8.21 -7.58
C ASP A 229 -21.67 -9.32 -8.60
N GLU A 230 -22.52 -9.49 -9.61
CA GLU A 230 -22.32 -10.47 -10.68
C GLU A 230 -21.12 -10.10 -11.56
N SER A 231 -20.94 -8.81 -11.89
CA SER A 231 -19.79 -8.33 -12.66
C SER A 231 -18.47 -8.50 -11.88
N VAL A 232 -18.47 -8.18 -10.58
CA VAL A 232 -17.32 -8.41 -9.69
C VAL A 232 -16.98 -9.90 -9.62
N THR A 233 -18.00 -10.75 -9.46
CA THR A 233 -17.83 -12.21 -9.38
C THR A 233 -17.32 -12.80 -10.70
N SER A 234 -17.87 -12.38 -11.83
CA SER A 234 -17.45 -12.80 -13.17
C SER A 234 -16.00 -12.38 -13.47
N SER A 235 -15.64 -11.14 -13.12
CA SER A 235 -14.28 -10.62 -13.26
C SER A 235 -13.28 -11.42 -12.42
N TRP A 236 -13.64 -11.72 -11.16
CA TRP A 236 -12.82 -12.55 -10.28
C TRP A 236 -12.62 -13.97 -10.84
N ARG A 237 -13.70 -14.65 -11.30
CA ARG A 237 -13.61 -16.00 -11.90
C ARG A 237 -12.75 -16.01 -13.16
N SER A 238 -12.90 -15.00 -14.01
CA SER A 238 -12.12 -14.85 -15.23
C SER A 238 -10.64 -14.67 -14.92
N SER A 239 -10.31 -13.76 -13.99
CA SER A 239 -8.93 -13.57 -13.53
C SER A 239 -8.35 -14.82 -12.88
N ARG A 240 -9.15 -15.58 -12.11
CA ARG A 240 -8.71 -16.83 -11.47
C ARG A 240 -8.31 -17.89 -12.50
N SER A 241 -9.09 -18.03 -13.57
CA SER A 241 -8.78 -18.97 -14.65
C SER A 241 -7.45 -18.63 -15.31
N ASP A 242 -7.18 -17.34 -15.52
CA ASP A 242 -5.92 -16.86 -16.09
C ASP A 242 -4.70 -17.10 -15.19
N MET A 243 -4.86 -17.12 -13.86
CA MET A 243 -3.72 -17.37 -12.96
C MET A 243 -3.09 -18.75 -13.18
N VAL A 244 -3.85 -19.74 -13.63
CA VAL A 244 -3.34 -21.08 -14.01
C VAL A 244 -2.27 -20.96 -15.09
N VAL A 245 -2.50 -20.09 -16.07
CA VAL A 245 -1.56 -19.82 -17.17
C VAL A 245 -0.28 -19.20 -16.62
N LEU A 246 -0.42 -18.29 -15.65
CA LEU A 246 0.70 -17.55 -15.09
C LEU A 246 1.59 -18.36 -14.14
N LEU A 247 1.10 -19.45 -13.54
CA LEU A 247 1.89 -20.28 -12.62
C LEU A 247 3.22 -20.77 -13.20
N ASN A 248 3.30 -20.94 -14.53
CA ASN A 248 4.49 -21.44 -15.20
C ASN A 248 5.21 -20.37 -16.05
N GLN A 249 4.76 -19.12 -16.01
CA GLN A 249 5.26 -18.03 -16.86
C GLN A 249 6.07 -17.01 -16.05
N VAL A 250 7.29 -17.38 -15.67
CA VAL A 250 8.15 -16.55 -14.81
C VAL A 250 8.53 -15.22 -15.49
N SER A 251 7.96 -14.13 -15.00
CA SER A 251 8.21 -12.73 -15.44
C SER A 251 7.82 -11.75 -14.34
N TYR A 252 8.35 -10.53 -14.34
CA TYR A 252 7.97 -9.51 -13.37
C TYR A 252 6.48 -9.12 -13.51
N ARG A 253 5.93 -9.10 -14.73
CA ARG A 253 4.48 -8.91 -14.93
C ARG A 253 3.65 -10.07 -14.35
N SER A 254 4.11 -11.32 -14.46
CA SER A 254 3.43 -12.46 -13.82
C SER A 254 3.41 -12.34 -12.30
N VAL A 255 4.51 -11.88 -11.70
CA VAL A 255 4.62 -11.65 -10.25
C VAL A 255 3.55 -10.64 -9.82
N LEU A 256 3.44 -9.52 -10.54
CA LEU A 256 2.45 -8.50 -10.25
C LEU A 256 1.01 -9.03 -10.41
N ALA A 257 0.70 -9.74 -11.49
CA ALA A 257 -0.63 -10.27 -11.73
C ALA A 257 -1.07 -11.27 -10.65
N LEU A 258 -0.18 -12.22 -10.30
CA LEU A 258 -0.41 -13.20 -9.24
C LEU A 258 -0.60 -12.51 -7.88
N TYR A 259 0.24 -11.52 -7.57
CA TYR A 259 0.12 -10.73 -6.34
C TYR A 259 -1.22 -9.97 -6.26
N LEU A 260 -1.60 -9.24 -7.32
CA LEU A 260 -2.86 -8.49 -7.35
C LEU A 260 -4.07 -9.42 -7.20
N PHE A 261 -4.07 -10.57 -7.87
CA PHE A 261 -5.13 -11.55 -7.68
C PHE A 261 -5.16 -12.09 -6.24
N ALA A 262 -4.00 -12.39 -5.65
CA ALA A 262 -3.94 -12.83 -4.25
C ALA A 262 -4.50 -11.80 -3.27
N GLN A 263 -4.32 -10.51 -3.56
CA GLN A 263 -4.87 -9.40 -2.78
C GLN A 263 -6.33 -9.03 -3.16
N THR A 264 -6.95 -9.75 -4.08
CA THR A 264 -8.34 -9.50 -4.51
C THR A 264 -9.30 -10.25 -3.59
N PRO A 265 -10.18 -9.55 -2.84
CA PRO A 265 -11.13 -10.18 -1.94
C PRO A 265 -12.04 -11.15 -2.68
N VAL A 266 -12.29 -12.31 -2.08
CA VAL A 266 -13.25 -13.28 -2.60
C VAL A 266 -14.66 -12.66 -2.56
N PRO A 267 -15.35 -12.60 -3.71
CA PRO A 267 -16.71 -12.08 -3.78
C PRO A 267 -17.68 -12.94 -2.95
N ALA A 268 -18.69 -12.32 -2.34
CA ALA A 268 -19.67 -13.00 -1.52
C ALA A 268 -20.54 -14.02 -2.28
N GLY A 269 -20.59 -13.93 -3.61
CA GLY A 269 -21.26 -14.90 -4.49
C GLY A 269 -20.44 -16.15 -4.81
N VAL A 270 -19.22 -16.27 -4.27
CA VAL A 270 -18.34 -17.45 -4.42
C VAL A 270 -18.43 -18.30 -3.17
N HIS A 271 -18.86 -19.56 -3.35
CA HIS A 271 -18.94 -20.55 -2.27
C HIS A 271 -17.55 -21.07 -1.89
N GLU A 272 -17.38 -21.52 -0.64
CA GLU A 272 -16.10 -22.05 -0.16
C GLU A 272 -15.62 -23.27 -0.97
N GLU A 273 -16.55 -24.15 -1.38
CA GLU A 273 -16.24 -25.30 -2.25
C GLU A 273 -15.68 -24.85 -3.60
N GLU A 274 -16.24 -23.80 -4.20
CA GLU A 274 -15.73 -23.21 -5.46
C GLU A 274 -14.32 -22.65 -5.24
N GLU A 275 -14.08 -21.95 -4.13
CA GLU A 275 -12.79 -21.38 -3.78
C GLU A 275 -11.72 -22.46 -3.53
N LEU A 276 -12.08 -23.55 -2.87
CA LEU A 276 -11.22 -24.72 -2.65
C LEU A 276 -10.96 -25.48 -3.95
N ALA A 277 -11.93 -25.50 -4.87
CA ALA A 277 -11.81 -26.11 -6.18
C ALA A 277 -11.02 -25.21 -7.15
N GLY A 278 -9.69 -25.20 -7.02
CA GLY A 278 -8.78 -24.54 -7.97
C GLY A 278 -7.70 -23.70 -7.29
N ILE A 279 -7.19 -22.70 -8.02
CA ILE A 279 -6.16 -21.79 -7.50
C ILE A 279 -6.79 -20.76 -6.58
N ASN A 280 -6.24 -20.59 -5.39
CA ASN A 280 -6.65 -19.57 -4.42
C ASN A 280 -5.56 -18.50 -4.24
N GLY A 281 -5.91 -17.43 -3.52
CA GLY A 281 -5.00 -16.31 -3.27
C GLY A 281 -3.64 -16.72 -2.68
N PRO A 282 -3.59 -17.55 -1.61
CA PRO A 282 -2.34 -18.02 -1.03
C PRO A 282 -1.41 -18.73 -2.03
N VAL A 283 -1.96 -19.59 -2.91
CA VAL A 283 -1.16 -20.25 -3.97
C VAL A 283 -0.59 -19.22 -4.94
N CYS A 284 -1.38 -18.22 -5.35
CA CYS A 284 -0.89 -17.14 -6.20
C CYS A 284 0.21 -16.32 -5.52
N MET A 285 0.04 -15.95 -4.25
CA MET A 285 1.04 -15.21 -3.47
C MET A 285 2.34 -15.99 -3.38
N HIS A 286 2.29 -17.27 -2.96
CA HIS A 286 3.47 -18.12 -2.88
C HIS A 286 4.18 -18.23 -4.24
N THR A 287 3.42 -18.42 -5.32
CA THR A 287 3.98 -18.52 -6.67
C THR A 287 4.63 -17.20 -7.13
N ALA A 288 4.02 -16.06 -6.81
CA ALA A 288 4.60 -14.74 -7.08
C ALA A 288 5.95 -14.56 -6.38
N LEU A 289 6.05 -14.96 -5.11
CA LEU A 289 7.29 -14.91 -4.33
C LEU A 289 8.36 -15.90 -4.87
N MET A 290 7.95 -17.09 -5.30
CA MET A 290 8.85 -18.03 -5.97
C MET A 290 9.35 -17.48 -7.31
N HIS A 291 8.50 -16.79 -8.07
CA HIS A 291 8.88 -16.17 -9.34
C HIS A 291 9.90 -15.06 -9.15
N ILE A 292 9.70 -14.17 -8.17
CA ILE A 292 10.67 -13.10 -7.92
C ILE A 292 12.02 -13.66 -7.44
N GLN A 293 12.04 -14.72 -6.63
CA GLN A 293 13.29 -15.40 -6.25
C GLN A 293 14.01 -15.99 -7.47
N LYS A 294 13.28 -16.69 -8.35
CA LYS A 294 13.86 -17.24 -9.59
C LYS A 294 14.44 -16.13 -10.48
N LEU A 295 13.75 -15.01 -10.62
CA LEU A 295 14.22 -13.85 -11.39
C LEU A 295 15.48 -13.24 -10.76
N ARG A 296 15.50 -13.08 -9.43
CA ARG A 296 16.65 -12.56 -8.68
C ARG A 296 17.87 -13.47 -8.77
N GLN A 297 17.70 -14.79 -8.71
CA GLN A 297 18.80 -15.75 -8.86
C GLN A 297 19.47 -15.68 -10.24
N ARG A 298 18.72 -15.32 -11.30
CA ARG A 298 19.30 -15.08 -12.63
C ARG A 298 20.19 -13.83 -12.67
N CYS A 299 20.08 -12.95 -11.68
CA CYS A 299 20.95 -11.79 -11.51
C CYS A 299 22.24 -12.13 -10.74
N ASP A 300 22.40 -13.32 -10.17
CA ASP A 300 23.64 -13.71 -9.46
C ASP A 300 24.85 -14.07 -10.38
N PRO A 301 24.69 -14.71 -11.56
CA PRO A 301 25.76 -14.89 -12.55
C PRO A 301 26.41 -13.57 -13.01
N VAL A 302 25.64 -12.48 -12.95
CA VAL A 302 26.04 -11.11 -13.27
C VAL A 302 27.09 -10.60 -12.29
N LYS A 303 26.93 -10.91 -10.99
CA LYS A 303 27.91 -10.59 -9.95
C LYS A 303 29.24 -11.33 -10.16
N LYS A 304 29.23 -12.40 -10.97
CA LYS A 304 30.41 -13.16 -11.41
C LYS A 304 30.98 -12.71 -12.76
N GLY A 305 30.52 -11.58 -13.30
CA GLY A 305 31.08 -10.95 -14.51
C GLY A 305 30.70 -11.60 -15.84
N GLN A 306 29.64 -12.41 -15.87
CA GLN A 306 29.25 -13.18 -17.07
C GLN A 306 28.15 -12.52 -17.93
N LEU A 307 27.54 -11.42 -17.47
CA LEU A 307 26.46 -10.70 -18.17
C LEU A 307 26.67 -9.18 -18.05
N ASN A 308 26.43 -8.44 -19.14
CA ASN A 308 26.53 -6.98 -19.20
C ASN A 308 25.24 -6.31 -18.68
N ILE A 309 24.93 -6.48 -17.40
CA ILE A 309 23.78 -5.80 -16.78
C ILE A 309 24.14 -4.38 -16.37
N THR A 310 23.21 -3.44 -16.61
CA THR A 310 23.38 -2.03 -16.25
C THR A 310 23.00 -1.74 -14.79
N GLN A 311 23.62 -0.74 -14.16
CA GLN A 311 23.24 -0.30 -12.81
C GLN A 311 21.75 0.10 -12.69
N PRO A 312 21.16 0.82 -13.66
CA PRO A 312 19.72 1.10 -13.66
C PRO A 312 18.83 -0.15 -13.56
N PHE A 313 19.18 -1.24 -14.25
CA PHE A 313 18.44 -2.50 -14.14
C PHE A 313 18.52 -3.05 -12.71
N LEU A 314 19.71 -3.10 -12.10
CA LEU A 314 19.90 -3.60 -10.75
C LEU A 314 19.14 -2.78 -9.70
N ASP A 315 19.04 -1.47 -9.90
CA ASP A 315 18.28 -0.59 -9.01
C ASP A 315 16.77 -0.85 -9.13
N LEU A 316 16.26 -1.04 -10.35
CA LEU A 316 14.87 -1.45 -10.57
C LEU A 316 14.59 -2.84 -9.99
N GLU A 317 15.48 -3.81 -10.20
CA GLU A 317 15.33 -5.17 -9.68
C GLU A 317 15.34 -5.18 -8.16
N SER A 318 16.22 -4.38 -7.54
CA SER A 318 16.28 -4.22 -6.09
C SER A 318 14.99 -3.62 -5.54
N ARG A 319 14.36 -2.68 -6.24
CA ARG A 319 13.03 -2.14 -5.87
C ARG A 319 11.94 -3.20 -6.01
N ALA A 320 11.94 -4.01 -7.07
CA ALA A 320 10.99 -5.09 -7.25
C ALA A 320 11.13 -6.16 -6.16
N TYR A 321 12.36 -6.50 -5.77
CA TYR A 321 12.61 -7.39 -4.66
C TYR A 321 12.18 -6.79 -3.31
N TRP A 322 12.44 -5.50 -3.06
CA TRP A 322 11.95 -4.83 -1.86
C TRP A 322 10.41 -4.83 -1.79
N ALA A 323 9.73 -4.60 -2.91
CA ALA A 323 8.28 -4.74 -3.01
C ALA A 323 7.82 -6.12 -2.54
N ALA A 324 8.45 -7.18 -3.05
CA ALA A 324 8.12 -8.54 -2.68
C ALA A 324 8.42 -8.86 -1.20
N VAL A 325 9.50 -8.31 -0.63
CA VAL A 325 9.80 -8.43 0.81
C VAL A 325 8.73 -7.76 1.66
N MET A 326 8.24 -6.58 1.27
CA MET A 326 7.11 -5.92 1.94
C MET A 326 5.84 -6.77 1.85
N TRP A 327 5.55 -7.35 0.69
CA TRP A 327 4.36 -8.21 0.50
C TRP A 327 4.41 -9.48 1.33
N ASP A 328 5.53 -10.20 1.30
CA ASP A 328 5.76 -11.42 2.08
C ASP A 328 5.65 -11.15 3.59
N THR A 329 6.23 -10.04 4.04
CA THR A 329 6.15 -9.63 5.45
C THR A 329 4.73 -9.25 5.85
N ALA A 330 4.00 -8.53 4.99
CA ALA A 330 2.61 -8.17 5.22
C ALA A 330 1.72 -9.43 5.33
N ASP A 331 1.89 -10.38 4.41
CA ASP A 331 1.12 -11.63 4.38
C ASP A 331 1.36 -12.48 5.63
N ALA A 332 2.63 -12.68 6.03
CA ALA A 332 3.00 -13.37 7.27
C ALA A 332 2.53 -12.63 8.54
N MET A 333 2.40 -11.30 8.48
CA MET A 333 1.91 -10.50 9.61
C MET A 333 0.41 -10.72 9.81
N SER A 334 -0.37 -10.72 8.72
CA SER A 334 -1.81 -10.91 8.76
C SER A 334 -2.28 -12.36 8.83
N SER A 335 -1.43 -13.32 8.48
CA SER A 335 -1.73 -14.74 8.53
C SER A 335 -0.94 -15.45 9.63
N ASP A 336 -1.15 -16.74 9.78
CA ASP A 336 -0.29 -17.60 10.61
C ASP A 336 0.86 -18.23 9.82
N MET A 337 1.13 -17.76 8.59
CA MET A 337 2.23 -18.28 7.77
C MET A 337 3.57 -17.63 8.14
N ARG A 338 4.66 -18.34 7.85
CA ARG A 338 6.02 -17.80 7.93
C ARG A 338 6.33 -17.01 6.66
N THR A 339 7.28 -16.08 6.76
CA THR A 339 7.84 -15.41 5.58
C THR A 339 8.51 -16.44 4.66
N LEU A 340 8.30 -16.30 3.35
CA LEU A 340 8.81 -17.20 2.30
C LEU A 340 10.08 -16.68 1.64
N LEU A 341 10.24 -15.36 1.55
CA LEU A 341 11.41 -14.71 0.93
C LEU A 341 12.57 -14.54 1.92
N THR A 342 12.22 -14.28 3.16
CA THR A 342 13.17 -14.10 4.25
C THR A 342 12.96 -15.21 5.26
N SER A 343 14.03 -15.74 5.84
CA SER A 343 13.95 -16.77 6.89
C SER A 343 13.04 -16.27 8.00
N GLY A 344 12.28 -17.20 8.59
CA GLY A 344 11.32 -16.94 9.65
C GLY A 344 11.95 -16.34 10.91
N LEU A 345 11.97 -17.12 11.99
CA LEU A 345 12.41 -16.67 13.31
C LEU A 345 13.76 -15.92 13.35
N ASN A 346 14.77 -16.41 12.65
CA ASN A 346 16.13 -15.89 12.70
C ASN A 346 16.42 -14.77 11.68
N GLY A 347 15.53 -14.56 10.70
CA GLY A 347 15.81 -13.70 9.56
C GLY A 347 15.89 -12.23 9.94
N ALA A 348 15.03 -11.77 10.86
CA ALA A 348 14.82 -10.36 11.19
C ALA A 348 16.09 -9.58 11.57
N CYS A 349 17.08 -10.25 12.16
CA CYS A 349 18.34 -9.62 12.61
C CYS A 349 19.56 -10.00 11.77
N SER A 350 19.47 -11.09 11.00
CA SER A 350 20.64 -11.74 10.41
C SER A 350 20.68 -11.65 8.89
N GLU A 351 19.57 -11.38 8.21
CA GLU A 351 19.57 -11.34 6.75
C GLU A 351 19.97 -10.01 6.14
N PRO A 352 20.55 -10.03 4.92
CA PRO A 352 20.97 -8.81 4.23
C PRO A 352 19.86 -7.77 4.08
N ALA A 353 18.63 -8.21 3.74
CA ALA A 353 17.48 -7.31 3.58
C ALA A 353 17.21 -6.49 4.85
N TRP A 354 17.17 -7.14 6.00
CA TRP A 354 16.86 -6.49 7.28
C TRP A 354 18.04 -5.71 7.85
N ARG A 355 19.28 -6.20 7.64
CA ARG A 355 20.50 -5.45 7.98
C ARG A 355 20.59 -4.14 7.19
N LEU A 356 20.24 -4.17 5.91
CA LEU A 356 20.15 -2.97 5.05
C LEU A 356 19.09 -2.00 5.55
N SER A 357 17.87 -2.49 5.81
CA SER A 357 16.79 -1.66 6.34
C SER A 357 17.20 -0.98 7.65
N LYS A 358 17.81 -1.72 8.58
CA LYS A 358 18.31 -1.15 9.84
C LYS A 358 19.44 -0.15 9.62
N ALA A 359 20.39 -0.45 8.73
CA ALA A 359 21.48 0.46 8.41
C ALA A 359 20.99 1.77 7.76
N PHE A 360 19.99 1.70 6.88
CA PHE A 360 19.32 2.87 6.31
C PHE A 360 18.67 3.74 7.40
N LEU A 361 17.92 3.12 8.31
CA LEU A 361 17.21 3.82 9.38
C LEU A 361 18.14 4.51 10.38
N VAL A 362 19.22 3.83 10.78
CA VAL A 362 20.18 4.36 11.76
C VAL A 362 21.21 5.30 11.11
N GLY A 363 21.61 5.00 9.87
CA GLY A 363 22.62 5.75 9.13
C GLY A 363 22.06 6.98 8.43
N SER A 364 21.69 6.84 7.17
CA SER A 364 21.33 7.96 6.30
C SER A 364 20.08 8.72 6.75
N PHE A 365 19.09 8.02 7.31
CA PHE A 365 17.90 8.67 7.86
C PHE A 365 18.08 9.12 9.30
N GLY A 366 18.75 8.32 10.14
CA GLY A 366 18.97 8.62 11.55
C GLY A 366 19.77 9.90 11.75
N THR A 367 20.89 10.04 11.05
CA THR A 367 21.74 11.26 11.10
C THR A 367 20.99 12.51 10.65
N ALA A 368 20.20 12.42 9.58
CA ALA A 368 19.36 13.52 9.13
C ALA A 368 18.27 13.87 10.15
N THR A 369 17.69 12.87 10.82
CA THR A 369 16.65 13.09 11.84
C THR A 369 17.21 13.79 13.08
N GLU A 370 18.42 13.45 13.51
CA GLU A 370 19.07 14.11 14.65
C GLU A 370 19.30 15.60 14.37
N ASP A 371 19.79 15.92 13.17
CA ASP A 371 19.96 17.29 12.71
C ASP A 371 18.63 18.06 12.67
N TRP A 372 17.59 17.46 12.08
CA TRP A 372 16.25 18.02 12.00
C TRP A 372 15.61 18.27 13.36
N CYS A 373 15.82 17.37 14.31
CA CYS A 373 15.35 17.53 15.68
C CYS A 373 16.10 18.63 16.43
N ALA A 374 17.40 18.79 16.17
CA ALA A 374 18.24 19.78 16.85
C ALA A 374 18.04 21.21 16.30
N ASN A 375 17.98 21.34 14.97
CA ASN A 375 17.97 22.64 14.28
C ASN A 375 16.56 23.09 13.86
N GLY A 376 15.56 22.25 14.07
CA GLY A 376 14.20 22.46 13.58
C GLY A 376 14.08 22.05 12.11
N PHE A 377 12.95 21.43 11.77
CA PHE A 377 12.68 20.94 10.42
C PHE A 377 11.36 21.46 9.91
N GLU A 378 11.41 22.20 8.81
CA GLU A 378 10.22 22.59 8.09
C GLU A 378 9.74 21.43 7.20
N VAL A 379 8.56 20.89 7.49
CA VAL A 379 7.97 19.81 6.67
C VAL A 379 7.46 20.37 5.33
N THR A 380 8.32 20.35 4.31
CA THR A 380 7.94 20.53 2.90
C THR A 380 7.30 19.25 2.35
N ASP A 381 6.76 19.31 1.13
CA ASP A 381 6.16 18.12 0.51
C ASP A 381 7.20 17.03 0.23
N GLU A 382 8.37 17.40 -0.31
CA GLU A 382 9.47 16.45 -0.48
C GLU A 382 9.99 15.93 0.87
N GLY A 383 10.06 16.79 1.87
CA GLY A 383 10.40 16.41 3.24
C GLY A 383 9.43 15.36 3.80
N ALA A 384 8.13 15.54 3.57
CA ALA A 384 7.11 14.57 3.94
C ALA A 384 7.27 13.23 3.19
N SER A 385 7.57 13.26 1.89
CA SER A 385 7.88 12.04 1.12
C SER A 385 9.08 11.28 1.69
N ARG A 386 10.13 11.99 2.13
CA ARG A 386 11.29 11.38 2.79
C ARG A 386 10.93 10.76 4.14
N ILE A 387 10.14 11.45 4.94
CA ILE A 387 9.65 10.94 6.23
C ILE A 387 8.78 9.69 6.03
N ILE A 388 7.82 9.74 5.10
CA ILE A 388 6.89 8.64 4.83
C ILE A 388 7.63 7.43 4.29
N GLY A 389 8.56 7.62 3.34
CA GLY A 389 9.40 6.54 2.81
C GLY A 389 10.20 5.83 3.90
N ALA A 390 10.90 6.60 4.74
CA ALA A 390 11.67 6.02 5.84
C ALA A 390 10.78 5.35 6.90
N ALA A 391 9.63 5.94 7.20
CA ALA A 391 8.67 5.35 8.12
C ALA A 391 8.11 4.02 7.59
N SER A 392 7.94 3.88 6.27
CA SER A 392 7.56 2.61 5.63
C SER A 392 8.62 1.53 5.80
N VAL A 393 9.91 1.87 5.64
CA VAL A 393 11.01 0.93 5.90
C VAL A 393 11.02 0.49 7.37
N CYS A 394 10.86 1.44 8.30
CA CYS A 394 10.79 1.16 9.74
C CYS A 394 9.58 0.29 10.09
N GLN A 395 8.42 0.59 9.52
CA GLN A 395 7.18 -0.17 9.71
C GLN A 395 7.31 -1.60 9.18
N THR A 396 7.92 -1.79 8.00
CA THR A 396 8.16 -3.13 7.44
C THR A 396 9.11 -3.94 8.33
N LEU A 397 10.20 -3.32 8.82
CA LEU A 397 11.11 -3.97 9.78
C LEU A 397 10.41 -4.32 11.09
N MET A 398 9.54 -3.44 11.59
CA MET A 398 8.74 -3.70 12.79
C MET A 398 7.80 -4.89 12.57
N TRP A 399 7.10 -4.96 11.43
CA TRP A 399 6.26 -6.11 11.09
C TRP A 399 7.07 -7.40 10.99
N LYS A 400 8.29 -7.37 10.43
CA LYS A 400 9.16 -8.55 10.41
C LYS A 400 9.53 -9.03 11.82
N ASN A 401 9.81 -8.11 12.75
CA ASN A 401 10.07 -8.50 14.14
C ASN A 401 8.81 -9.08 14.82
N ILE A 402 7.63 -8.51 14.54
CA ILE A 402 6.35 -9.02 15.05
C ILE A 402 6.07 -10.43 14.49
N THR A 403 6.28 -10.68 13.20
CA THR A 403 6.08 -12.01 12.60
C THR A 403 7.04 -13.04 13.17
N SER A 404 8.31 -12.65 13.38
CA SER A 404 9.31 -13.52 13.99
C SER A 404 8.93 -13.86 15.44
N LEU A 405 8.37 -12.91 16.18
CA LEU A 405 7.89 -13.16 17.55
C LEU A 405 6.65 -14.05 17.56
N LYS A 406 5.68 -13.82 16.66
CA LYS A 406 4.51 -14.70 16.49
C LYS A 406 4.96 -16.14 16.22
N GLU A 407 5.95 -16.31 15.34
CA GLU A 407 6.54 -17.61 15.01
C GLU A 407 7.18 -18.26 16.24
N ALA A 408 8.02 -17.51 16.98
CA ALA A 408 8.66 -17.98 18.21
C ALA A 408 7.64 -18.51 19.23
N LEU A 409 6.61 -17.71 19.50
CA LEU A 409 5.58 -18.00 20.49
C LEU A 409 4.72 -19.20 20.09
N ARG A 410 4.38 -19.31 18.80
CA ARG A 410 3.59 -20.42 18.27
C ARG A 410 4.36 -21.73 18.29
N GLU A 411 5.66 -21.69 18.00
CA GLU A 411 6.50 -22.88 17.92
C GLU A 411 7.03 -23.35 19.27
N GLY A 412 6.86 -22.54 20.32
CA GLY A 412 7.30 -22.88 21.66
C GLY A 412 8.81 -23.04 21.74
N VAL A 413 9.56 -22.20 21.01
CA VAL A 413 11.03 -22.16 21.09
C VAL A 413 11.48 -21.75 22.49
N ASP A 414 12.77 -21.93 22.77
CA ASP A 414 13.33 -21.61 24.07
C ASP A 414 13.19 -20.11 24.42
N GLU A 415 13.16 -19.82 25.72
CA GLU A 415 12.92 -18.48 26.23
C GLU A 415 14.01 -17.48 25.82
N GLU A 416 15.26 -17.92 25.66
CA GLU A 416 16.36 -17.08 25.20
C GLU A 416 16.08 -16.57 23.78
N THR A 417 15.63 -17.46 22.89
CA THR A 417 15.24 -17.10 21.52
C THR A 417 14.03 -16.15 21.50
N VAL A 418 13.01 -16.38 22.34
CA VAL A 418 11.85 -15.47 22.44
C VAL A 418 12.30 -14.08 22.91
N LEU A 419 13.11 -14.00 23.96
CA LEU A 419 13.62 -12.75 24.50
C LEU A 419 14.57 -12.03 23.54
N TRP A 420 15.32 -12.77 22.73
CA TRP A 420 16.17 -12.20 21.69
C TRP A 420 15.35 -11.50 20.60
N VAL A 421 14.30 -12.16 20.07
CA VAL A 421 13.39 -11.53 19.09
C VAL A 421 12.64 -10.36 19.71
N TRP A 422 12.20 -10.50 20.97
CA TRP A 422 11.60 -9.41 21.73
C TRP A 422 12.52 -8.20 21.85
N GLY A 423 13.81 -8.41 22.16
CA GLY A 423 14.82 -7.35 22.22
C GLY A 423 14.96 -6.62 20.88
N SER A 424 14.99 -7.34 19.76
CA SER A 424 15.01 -6.74 18.41
C SER A 424 13.76 -5.89 18.11
N LEU A 425 12.58 -6.39 18.53
CA LEU A 425 11.33 -5.64 18.41
C LEU A 425 11.36 -4.36 19.26
N GLN A 426 11.84 -4.43 20.50
CA GLN A 426 11.99 -3.27 21.38
C GLN A 426 12.97 -2.24 20.82
N GLU A 427 14.09 -2.69 20.25
CA GLU A 427 15.05 -1.81 19.59
C GLU A 427 14.39 -1.08 18.40
N THR A 428 13.66 -1.82 17.57
CA THR A 428 12.94 -1.25 16.41
C THR A 428 11.85 -0.27 16.83
N LEU A 429 11.09 -0.60 17.87
CA LEU A 429 10.09 0.29 18.46
C LEU A 429 10.74 1.56 19.05
N GLY A 430 11.92 1.41 19.66
CA GLY A 430 12.75 2.52 20.11
C GLY A 430 13.18 3.44 18.97
N MET A 431 13.63 2.89 17.85
CA MET A 431 13.95 3.65 16.63
C MET A 431 12.73 4.38 16.08
N PHE A 432 11.58 3.71 16.01
CA PHE A 432 10.34 4.33 15.55
C PHE A 432 9.95 5.52 16.43
N ARG A 433 9.96 5.35 17.76
CA ARG A 433 9.60 6.42 18.71
C ARG A 433 10.53 7.62 18.69
N LYS A 434 11.83 7.39 18.58
CA LYS A 434 12.82 8.47 18.62
C LYS A 434 12.87 9.25 17.31
N SER A 435 12.79 8.56 16.18
CA SER A 435 13.02 9.17 14.86
C SER A 435 11.73 9.37 14.08
N ASN A 436 10.97 8.31 13.83
CA ASN A 436 9.84 8.36 12.90
C ASN A 436 8.60 9.03 13.50
N ARG A 437 8.27 8.74 14.77
CA ARG A 437 7.06 9.24 15.44
C ARG A 437 6.99 10.77 15.52
N PRO A 438 8.05 11.49 15.95
CA PRO A 438 8.00 12.95 16.02
C PRO A 438 7.86 13.59 14.63
N LEU A 439 8.52 13.01 13.62
CA LEU A 439 8.46 13.47 12.23
C LEU A 439 7.08 13.23 11.61
N LEU A 440 6.46 12.07 11.85
CA LEU A 440 5.08 11.80 11.44
C LEU A 440 4.09 12.76 12.13
N GLY A 441 4.31 13.12 13.39
CA GLY A 441 3.51 14.15 14.08
C GLY A 441 3.75 15.57 13.54
N ALA A 442 4.94 15.86 13.01
CA ALA A 442 5.19 17.10 12.28
C ALA A 442 4.45 17.12 10.93
N CYS A 443 4.42 15.99 10.21
CA CYS A 443 3.59 15.82 9.01
C CYS A 443 2.10 15.98 9.33
N GLU A 444 1.62 15.37 10.41
CA GLU A 444 0.22 15.45 10.86
C GLU A 444 -0.24 16.91 11.02
N ARG A 445 0.54 17.72 11.72
CA ARG A 445 0.26 19.15 11.93
C ARG A 445 0.21 19.97 10.65
N ARG A 446 0.80 19.47 9.56
CA ARG A 446 0.85 20.12 8.24
C ARG A 446 0.04 19.40 7.16
N LEU A 447 -0.77 18.39 7.51
CA LEU A 447 -1.50 17.57 6.53
C LEU A 447 -2.25 18.38 5.47
N HIS A 448 -2.88 19.50 5.85
CA HIS A 448 -3.61 20.37 4.92
C HIS A 448 -2.74 21.05 3.84
N PHE A 449 -1.42 21.13 4.05
CA PHE A 449 -0.45 21.71 3.12
C PHE A 449 0.32 20.65 2.31
N LEU A 450 0.25 19.38 2.71
CA LEU A 450 0.91 18.30 1.99
C LEU A 450 0.16 17.99 0.70
N SER A 451 0.89 17.45 -0.28
CA SER A 451 0.30 16.87 -1.47
C SER A 451 -0.59 15.69 -1.11
N ARG A 452 -1.49 15.41 -2.03
CA ARG A 452 -2.47 14.34 -1.92
C ARG A 452 -1.81 12.97 -1.66
N GLY A 453 -0.72 12.68 -2.37
CA GLY A 453 0.04 11.44 -2.19
C GLY A 453 0.66 11.35 -0.79
N ASN A 454 1.23 12.44 -0.27
CA ASN A 454 1.80 12.44 1.07
C ASN A 454 0.75 12.37 2.19
N ARG A 455 -0.43 12.98 2.02
CA ARG A 455 -1.54 12.81 2.99
C ARG A 455 -1.98 11.35 3.08
N PHE A 456 -2.14 10.70 1.93
CA PHE A 456 -2.53 9.30 1.89
C PHE A 456 -1.40 8.39 2.39
N GLY A 457 -0.15 8.66 2.01
CA GLY A 457 1.03 7.94 2.50
C GLY A 457 1.16 8.02 4.02
N TRP A 458 0.95 9.20 4.61
CA TRP A 458 0.89 9.36 6.06
C TRP A 458 -0.22 8.50 6.68
N PHE A 459 -1.44 8.58 6.14
CA PHE A 459 -2.57 7.77 6.61
C PHE A 459 -2.26 6.28 6.58
N GLN A 460 -1.72 5.80 5.46
CA GLN A 460 -1.39 4.40 5.24
C GLN A 460 -0.36 3.90 6.27
N ILE A 461 0.74 4.65 6.47
CA ILE A 461 1.79 4.24 7.41
C ILE A 461 1.30 4.26 8.85
N THR A 462 0.53 5.27 9.24
CA THR A 462 -0.06 5.34 10.60
C THR A 462 -1.06 4.21 10.83
N LEU A 463 -1.92 3.91 9.85
CA LEU A 463 -2.86 2.79 9.92
C LEU A 463 -2.12 1.45 10.04
N GLN A 464 -1.07 1.23 9.25
CA GLN A 464 -0.26 0.02 9.27
C GLN A 464 0.53 -0.15 10.57
N TYR A 465 1.01 0.94 11.17
CA TYR A 465 1.58 0.93 12.51
C TYR A 465 0.55 0.44 13.54
N CYS A 466 -0.66 0.99 13.54
CA CYS A 466 -1.73 0.58 14.45
C CYS A 466 -2.09 -0.90 14.28
N ILE A 467 -2.28 -1.37 13.04
CA ILE A 467 -2.58 -2.77 12.74
C ILE A 467 -1.50 -3.70 13.31
N GLY A 468 -0.22 -3.41 13.00
CA GLY A 468 0.89 -4.25 13.45
C GLY A 468 0.97 -4.35 14.97
N MET A 469 0.86 -3.21 15.66
CA MET A 469 0.91 -3.17 17.12
C MET A 469 -0.29 -3.89 17.76
N MET A 470 -1.49 -3.75 17.20
CA MET A 470 -2.66 -4.48 17.70
C MET A 470 -2.52 -5.99 17.51
N ILE A 471 -2.01 -6.45 16.37
CA ILE A 471 -1.71 -7.87 16.13
C ILE A 471 -0.64 -8.41 17.08
N LEU A 472 0.38 -7.61 17.40
CA LEU A 472 1.36 -7.94 18.44
C LEU A 472 0.69 -8.17 19.80
N PHE A 473 -0.20 -7.26 20.22
CA PHE A 473 -0.90 -7.39 21.50
C PHE A 473 -1.79 -8.62 21.55
N GLU A 474 -2.47 -8.94 20.44
CA GLU A 474 -3.28 -10.15 20.32
C GLU A 474 -2.40 -11.41 20.43
N ALA A 475 -1.28 -11.46 19.68
CA ALA A 475 -0.35 -12.59 19.72
C ALA A 475 0.21 -12.85 21.13
N LEU A 476 0.62 -11.78 21.84
CA LEU A 476 1.11 -11.91 23.23
C LEU A 476 0.03 -12.39 24.21
N GLN A 477 -1.22 -11.93 24.04
CA GLN A 477 -2.35 -12.37 24.86
C GLN A 477 -2.68 -13.83 24.61
N VAL A 478 -2.74 -14.26 23.35
CA VAL A 478 -2.98 -15.65 22.96
C VAL A 478 -1.88 -16.57 23.51
N ALA A 479 -0.62 -16.13 23.45
CA ALA A 479 0.52 -16.83 24.02
C ALA A 479 0.62 -16.74 25.56
N LYS A 480 -0.29 -16.01 26.22
CA LYS A 480 -0.33 -15.80 27.68
C LYS A 480 0.96 -15.19 28.26
N ARG A 481 1.68 -14.39 27.47
CA ARG A 481 2.91 -13.68 27.86
C ARG A 481 2.61 -12.37 28.56
N SER A 482 1.99 -12.46 29.74
CA SER A 482 1.63 -11.27 30.53
C SER A 482 2.85 -10.43 30.90
N ASP A 483 4.00 -11.05 31.12
CA ASP A 483 5.30 -10.40 31.35
C ASP A 483 5.71 -9.44 30.23
N LEU A 484 5.48 -9.81 28.96
CA LEU A 484 5.79 -8.99 27.80
C LEU A 484 4.69 -7.94 27.55
N VAL A 485 3.42 -8.30 27.78
CA VAL A 485 2.29 -7.35 27.68
C VAL A 485 2.46 -6.18 28.66
N GLN A 486 2.91 -6.46 29.89
CA GLN A 486 3.12 -5.44 30.92
C GLN A 486 4.14 -4.38 30.48
N GLN A 487 5.16 -4.76 29.71
CA GLN A 487 6.18 -3.84 29.19
C GLN A 487 5.63 -2.90 28.11
N LEU A 488 4.47 -3.19 27.52
CA LEU A 488 3.87 -2.39 26.45
C LEU A 488 2.53 -1.74 26.83
N LEU A 489 2.18 -1.65 28.11
CA LEU A 489 0.87 -1.12 28.52
C LEU A 489 0.59 0.30 28.04
N ASP A 490 1.54 1.21 28.20
CA ASP A 490 1.36 2.60 27.78
C ASP A 490 1.22 2.69 26.25
N VAL A 491 2.04 1.92 25.56
CA VAL A 491 2.02 1.76 24.10
C VAL A 491 0.68 1.27 23.61
N ARG A 492 0.09 0.30 24.32
CA ARG A 492 -1.21 -0.26 24.00
C ARG A 492 -2.30 0.80 24.11
N LYS A 493 -2.31 1.59 25.18
CA LYS A 493 -3.29 2.67 25.37
C LYS A 493 -3.18 3.72 24.26
N GLU A 494 -1.95 4.12 23.93
CA GLU A 494 -1.68 5.05 22.83
C GLU A 494 -2.18 4.51 21.48
N VAL A 495 -1.83 3.26 21.15
CA VAL A 495 -2.22 2.62 19.88
C VAL A 495 -3.74 2.40 19.81
N GLU A 496 -4.40 2.04 20.91
CA GLU A 496 -5.87 1.91 20.94
C GLU A 496 -6.55 3.25 20.63
N HIS A 497 -6.07 4.34 21.23
CA HIS A 497 -6.58 5.69 20.95
C HIS A 497 -6.34 6.10 19.50
N GLU A 498 -5.10 5.93 19.03
CA GLU A 498 -4.70 6.25 17.67
C GLU A 498 -5.44 5.41 16.62
N SER A 499 -5.77 4.16 16.94
CA SER A 499 -6.55 3.27 16.07
C SER A 499 -7.95 3.83 15.80
N PHE A 500 -8.66 4.33 16.82
CA PHE A 500 -9.94 5.00 16.58
C PHE A 500 -9.78 6.30 15.79
N ALA A 501 -8.75 7.08 16.11
CA ALA A 501 -8.47 8.34 15.42
C ALA A 501 -8.18 8.12 13.92
N ILE A 502 -7.34 7.13 13.58
CA ILE A 502 -6.94 6.86 12.20
C ILE A 502 -8.08 6.23 11.38
N LEU A 503 -8.91 5.37 12.00
CA LEU A 503 -10.12 4.81 11.37
C LEU A 503 -11.10 5.93 11.00
N LYS A 504 -11.35 6.85 11.94
CA LYS A 504 -12.18 8.03 11.70
C LYS A 504 -11.57 8.93 10.63
N PHE A 505 -10.28 9.25 10.75
CA PHE A 505 -9.56 10.06 9.76
C PHE A 505 -9.71 9.48 8.35
N GLY A 506 -9.48 8.17 8.18
CA GLY A 506 -9.58 7.51 6.88
C GLY A 506 -10.98 7.56 6.28
N THR A 507 -12.01 7.55 7.12
CA THR A 507 -13.42 7.64 6.70
C THR A 507 -13.82 9.07 6.32
N ASP A 508 -13.38 10.05 7.12
CA ASP A 508 -13.75 11.46 6.94
C ASP A 508 -12.99 12.14 5.77
N HIS A 509 -11.79 11.65 5.44
CA HIS A 509 -10.97 12.24 4.38
C HIS A 509 -11.32 11.66 3.02
N VAL A 510 -11.97 12.49 2.20
CA VAL A 510 -12.44 12.15 0.86
C VAL A 510 -11.49 12.69 -0.20
N TYR A 511 -11.23 11.87 -1.19
CA TYR A 511 -10.39 12.08 -2.35
C TYR A 511 -11.26 12.23 -3.60
N ASP A 512 -11.03 13.29 -4.36
CA ASP A 512 -11.65 13.52 -5.67
C ASP A 512 -10.74 12.96 -6.78
N MET A 513 -11.17 11.88 -7.44
CA MET A 513 -10.46 11.30 -8.58
C MET A 513 -10.75 12.08 -9.85
N PRO A 514 -9.72 12.55 -10.58
CA PRO A 514 -9.91 13.08 -11.92
C PRO A 514 -10.23 11.93 -12.88
N THR A 515 -11.43 11.95 -13.46
CA THR A 515 -11.90 11.03 -14.51
C THR A 515 -11.68 11.58 -15.92
N GLN A 516 -11.18 12.81 -16.03
CA GLN A 516 -11.24 13.62 -17.24
C GLN A 516 -10.13 13.31 -18.27
N ASP A 517 -8.99 12.76 -17.85
CA ASP A 517 -7.82 12.58 -18.73
C ASP A 517 -7.92 11.38 -19.68
N PHE A 518 -8.98 10.58 -19.58
CA PHE A 518 -9.10 9.32 -20.33
C PHE A 518 -10.28 9.27 -21.31
N ILE A 519 -11.22 10.23 -21.28
CA ILE A 519 -12.38 10.29 -22.18
C ILE A 519 -12.10 11.27 -23.35
N GLY A 520 -10.88 11.20 -23.90
CA GLY A 520 -10.40 12.13 -24.91
C GLY A 520 -9.78 11.46 -26.12
N SER A 521 -10.58 10.77 -26.93
CA SER A 521 -10.46 10.78 -28.40
C SER A 521 -11.67 10.09 -29.03
N GLU A 522 -12.36 10.83 -29.91
CA GLU A 522 -13.42 10.40 -30.84
C GLU A 522 -14.84 10.13 -30.27
N GLY A 523 -15.66 11.19 -30.31
CA GLY A 523 -16.96 11.09 -30.97
C GLY A 523 -18.19 10.68 -30.16
N ALA A 524 -18.12 10.46 -28.85
CA ALA A 524 -19.30 10.16 -28.03
C ALA A 524 -19.55 11.25 -26.98
N SER A 525 -20.67 11.97 -27.13
CA SER A 525 -21.19 12.90 -26.13
C SER A 525 -21.67 12.15 -24.89
N ILE A 526 -20.76 11.78 -23.99
CA ILE A 526 -21.10 11.35 -22.64
C ILE A 526 -21.17 12.60 -21.77
N SER A 527 -22.41 12.99 -21.46
CA SER A 527 -22.72 14.12 -20.59
C SER A 527 -22.27 13.85 -19.15
N ALA A 528 -21.68 14.88 -18.53
CA ALA A 528 -21.23 15.01 -17.15
C ALA A 528 -19.95 14.26 -16.73
N THR A 529 -18.87 15.04 -16.63
CA THR A 529 -17.73 14.88 -15.71
C THR A 529 -18.17 14.39 -14.33
N GLN A 530 -18.08 13.08 -14.07
CA GLN A 530 -18.29 12.52 -12.74
C GLN A 530 -16.93 12.39 -12.03
N SER A 531 -16.58 13.38 -11.21
CA SER A 531 -15.48 13.24 -10.26
C SER A 531 -15.87 12.21 -9.20
N MET A 532 -15.12 11.12 -9.06
CA MET A 532 -15.41 10.09 -8.05
C MET A 532 -14.84 10.53 -6.70
N LYS A 533 -15.71 10.54 -5.70
CA LYS A 533 -15.36 10.84 -4.31
C LYS A 533 -15.16 9.55 -3.55
N LEU A 534 -13.94 9.26 -3.10
CA LEU A 534 -13.60 8.08 -2.32
C LEU A 534 -12.94 8.47 -1.01
N SER A 535 -13.33 7.85 0.10
CA SER A 535 -12.57 8.00 1.35
C SER A 535 -11.18 7.38 1.23
N PHE A 536 -10.23 7.83 2.04
CA PHE A 536 -8.92 7.18 2.14
C PHE A 536 -9.07 5.73 2.59
N MET A 537 -10.06 5.45 3.45
CA MET A 537 -10.40 4.09 3.86
C MET A 537 -10.80 3.22 2.66
N ALA A 538 -11.64 3.74 1.77
CA ALA A 538 -12.05 3.03 0.57
C ALA A 538 -10.85 2.78 -0.37
N LEU A 539 -9.94 3.74 -0.51
CA LEU A 539 -8.76 3.63 -1.38
C LEU A 539 -7.68 2.67 -0.87
N TYR A 540 -7.72 2.26 0.39
CA TYR A 540 -6.71 1.39 0.96
C TYR A 540 -6.71 0.00 0.30
N ALA A 541 -5.53 -0.43 -0.14
CA ALA A 541 -5.36 -1.63 -0.96
C ALA A 541 -5.70 -2.96 -0.25
N PHE A 542 -5.62 -2.97 1.09
CA PHE A 542 -5.71 -4.17 1.92
C PHE A 542 -6.92 -4.14 2.87
N PRO A 543 -8.15 -4.28 2.35
CA PRO A 543 -9.36 -4.17 3.17
C PRO A 543 -9.43 -5.23 4.28
N HIS A 544 -8.80 -6.40 4.09
CA HIS A 544 -8.75 -7.44 5.12
C HIS A 544 -8.02 -6.98 6.39
N LEU A 545 -6.94 -6.18 6.26
CA LEU A 545 -6.24 -5.63 7.43
C LEU A 545 -7.09 -4.62 8.20
N VAL A 546 -7.91 -3.84 7.48
CA VAL A 546 -8.86 -2.91 8.11
C VAL A 546 -9.94 -3.69 8.86
N VAL A 547 -10.45 -4.78 8.28
CA VAL A 547 -11.39 -5.67 8.98
C VAL A 547 -10.78 -6.21 10.27
N THR A 548 -9.54 -6.69 10.24
CA THR A 548 -8.84 -7.17 11.43
C THR A 548 -8.73 -6.08 12.50
N LEU A 549 -8.31 -4.86 12.12
CA LEU A 549 -8.25 -3.74 13.06
C LEU A 549 -9.63 -3.40 13.63
N ALA A 550 -10.65 -3.30 12.79
CA ALA A 550 -12.03 -3.01 13.19
C ALA A 550 -12.55 -4.02 14.22
N GLN A 551 -12.31 -5.32 13.98
CA GLN A 551 -12.68 -6.38 14.91
C GLN A 551 -11.95 -6.26 16.25
N MET A 552 -10.64 -6.00 16.24
CA MET A 552 -9.87 -5.78 17.47
C MET A 552 -10.36 -4.54 18.24
N MET A 553 -10.65 -3.44 17.55
CA MET A 553 -11.13 -2.20 18.18
C MET A 553 -12.56 -2.34 18.72
N CYS A 554 -13.42 -3.13 18.07
CA CYS A 554 -14.72 -3.51 18.63
C CYS A 554 -14.57 -4.26 19.96
N ARG A 555 -13.68 -5.26 20.01
CA ARG A 555 -13.40 -5.99 21.26
C ARG A 555 -12.87 -5.06 22.36
N VAL A 556 -12.00 -4.11 22.02
CA VAL A 556 -11.52 -3.09 22.97
C VAL A 556 -12.67 -2.23 23.50
N ALA A 557 -13.57 -1.76 22.64
CA ALA A 557 -14.72 -0.95 23.05
C ALA A 557 -15.64 -1.74 24.00
N VAL A 558 -15.92 -3.01 23.68
CA VAL A 558 -16.74 -3.90 24.53
C VAL A 558 -16.07 -4.17 25.88
N GLN A 559 -14.75 -4.40 25.90
CA GLN A 559 -14.00 -4.61 27.13
C GLN A 559 -14.06 -3.37 28.04
N LYS A 560 -13.85 -2.17 27.49
CA LYS A 560 -13.95 -0.90 28.23
C LYS A 560 -15.36 -0.63 28.73
N ARG A 561 -16.38 -0.99 27.94
CA ARG A 561 -17.78 -0.91 28.36
C ARG A 561 -18.08 -1.83 29.56
N ARG A 562 -17.62 -3.08 29.50
CA ARG A 562 -17.78 -4.07 30.60
C ARG A 562 -17.00 -3.71 31.86
N ALA A 563 -15.87 -3.02 31.72
CA ALA A 563 -15.05 -2.54 32.82
C ALA A 563 -15.55 -1.20 33.42
N GLU A 564 -16.68 -0.66 32.94
CA GLU A 564 -17.24 0.64 33.33
C GLU A 564 -16.31 1.84 33.07
N GLU A 565 -15.31 1.68 32.21
CA GLU A 565 -14.42 2.76 31.76
C GLU A 565 -15.06 3.63 30.67
N LEU A 566 -16.17 3.16 30.07
CA LEU A 566 -16.86 3.81 28.95
C LEU A 566 -18.37 3.84 29.19
N ASP A 567 -18.96 5.04 29.10
CA ASP A 567 -20.40 5.25 29.18
C ASP A 567 -21.12 4.79 27.89
N GLY A 568 -22.45 4.76 27.92
CA GLY A 568 -23.24 4.26 26.78
C GLY A 568 -23.06 5.12 25.53
N ALA A 569 -22.95 6.44 25.71
CA ALA A 569 -22.73 7.38 24.60
C ALA A 569 -21.34 7.20 23.98
N GLY A 570 -20.31 7.05 24.80
CA GLY A 570 -18.94 6.76 24.35
C GLY A 570 -18.85 5.43 23.61
N PHE A 571 -19.51 4.38 24.11
CA PHE A 571 -19.55 3.08 23.44
C PHE A 571 -20.26 3.16 22.08
N ALA A 572 -21.39 3.87 21.99
CA ALA A 572 -22.08 4.11 20.72
C ALA A 572 -21.19 4.88 19.73
N HIS A 573 -20.46 5.90 20.21
CA HIS A 573 -19.57 6.68 19.37
C HIS A 573 -18.42 5.85 18.80
N LEU A 574 -17.72 5.08 19.63
CA LEU A 574 -16.61 4.22 19.17
C LEU A 574 -17.10 3.14 18.22
N SER A 575 -18.26 2.54 18.50
CA SER A 575 -18.88 1.53 17.63
C SER A 575 -19.25 2.11 16.27
N SER A 576 -19.75 3.35 16.24
CA SER A 576 -20.05 4.08 15.00
C SER A 576 -18.80 4.37 14.16
N ILE A 577 -17.65 4.70 14.78
CA ILE A 577 -16.38 4.86 14.07
C ILE A 577 -15.96 3.55 13.38
N VAL A 578 -16.04 2.43 14.11
CA VAL A 578 -15.67 1.11 13.58
C VAL A 578 -16.60 0.71 12.44
N MET A 579 -17.92 0.84 12.64
CA MET A 579 -18.91 0.52 11.60
C MET A 579 -18.73 1.41 10.37
N GLY A 580 -18.59 2.72 10.56
CA GLY A 580 -18.38 3.67 9.47
C GLY A 580 -17.15 3.33 8.63
N SER A 581 -16.08 2.82 9.26
CA SER A 581 -14.89 2.34 8.55
C SER A 581 -15.15 1.09 7.72
N LEU A 582 -15.89 0.11 8.26
CA LEU A 582 -16.27 -1.12 7.54
C LEU A 582 -17.20 -0.82 6.36
N GLU A 583 -18.09 0.18 6.48
CA GLU A 583 -18.99 0.60 5.41
C GLU A 583 -18.27 1.18 4.19
N GLN A 584 -17.06 1.69 4.36
CA GLN A 584 -16.21 2.17 3.26
C GLN A 584 -15.53 1.03 2.50
N LEU A 585 -15.45 -0.16 3.09
CA LEU A 585 -14.79 -1.31 2.48
C LEU A 585 -15.67 -1.97 1.40
N PRO A 586 -15.09 -2.78 0.49
CA PRO A 586 -15.85 -3.41 -0.58
C PRO A 586 -16.98 -4.31 -0.07
N LYS A 587 -18.22 -3.84 -0.23
CA LYS A 587 -19.42 -4.58 0.17
C LYS A 587 -19.64 -5.86 -0.62
N SER A 588 -18.97 -6.05 -1.76
CA SER A 588 -18.98 -7.31 -2.51
C SER A 588 -18.13 -8.40 -1.84
N SER A 589 -17.25 -8.07 -0.88
CA SER A 589 -16.40 -9.03 -0.18
C SER A 589 -17.16 -9.86 0.85
N ARG A 590 -16.93 -11.18 0.84
CA ARG A 590 -17.48 -12.11 1.85
C ARG A 590 -17.05 -11.73 3.27
N VAL A 591 -15.76 -11.45 3.46
CA VAL A 591 -15.15 -11.12 4.76
C VAL A 591 -15.67 -9.80 5.33
N THR A 592 -15.85 -8.78 4.47
CA THR A 592 -16.39 -7.48 4.91
C THR A 592 -17.84 -7.62 5.37
N ARG A 593 -18.69 -8.34 4.62
CA ARG A 593 -20.08 -8.59 5.03
C ARG A 593 -20.19 -9.36 6.33
N ALA A 594 -19.33 -10.36 6.53
CA ALA A 594 -19.30 -11.12 7.79
C ALA A 594 -18.93 -10.19 8.96
N ALA A 595 -17.86 -9.41 8.83
CA ALA A 595 -17.41 -8.50 9.89
C ALA A 595 -18.45 -7.45 10.28
N MET A 596 -19.21 -6.91 9.31
CA MET A 596 -20.30 -5.97 9.59
C MET A 596 -21.42 -6.64 10.41
N ARG A 597 -21.84 -7.85 10.04
CA ARG A 597 -22.89 -8.61 10.77
C ARG A 597 -22.45 -8.96 12.18
N ASP A 598 -21.20 -9.39 12.34
CA ASP A 598 -20.63 -9.73 13.64
C ASP A 598 -20.59 -8.49 14.55
N LEU A 599 -20.24 -7.33 13.98
CA LEU A 599 -20.23 -6.07 14.71
C LEU A 599 -21.64 -5.66 15.16
N ASP A 600 -22.63 -5.75 14.28
CA ASP A 600 -24.03 -5.46 14.61
C ASP A 600 -24.54 -6.35 15.76
N ALA A 601 -24.21 -7.64 15.72
CA ALA A 601 -24.58 -8.58 16.77
C ALA A 601 -23.92 -8.21 18.12
N VAL A 602 -22.61 -7.96 18.12
CA VAL A 602 -21.84 -7.63 19.33
C VAL A 602 -22.27 -6.30 19.94
N VAL A 603 -22.53 -5.28 19.10
CA VAL A 603 -23.01 -3.97 19.57
C VAL A 603 -24.42 -4.09 20.15
N GLY A 604 -25.29 -4.88 19.52
CA GLY A 604 -26.63 -5.17 20.04
C GLY A 604 -26.60 -5.82 21.43
N GLU A 605 -25.73 -6.82 21.63
CA GLU A 605 -25.56 -7.50 22.92
C GLU A 605 -24.98 -6.59 24.01
N ALA A 606 -24.05 -5.69 23.67
CA ALA A 606 -23.37 -4.82 24.64
C ALA A 606 -24.18 -3.56 25.03
N MET A 607 -25.27 -3.27 24.31
CA MET A 607 -26.20 -2.18 24.62
C MET A 607 -27.36 -2.61 25.55
N LEU A 608 -27.61 -3.92 25.66
CA LEU A 608 -28.52 -4.52 26.63
C LEU A 608 -27.84 -4.64 28.00
#